data_AF-A0A9E7ZAA4-F1
#
_entry.id   AF-A0A9E7ZAA4-F1
#
_cell.length_a   1.000
_cell.length_b   1.000
_cell.length_c   1.000
_cell.angle_alpha   90.00
_cell.angle_beta   90.00
_cell.angle_gamma   90.00
#
_symmetry.space_group_name_H-M   'P 1'
#
loop_
_entity.id
_entity.type
_entity.pdbx_description
1 polymer ?
#
loop_
_entity_poly.entity_id
_entity_poly.type
_entity_poly.pdbx_seq_one_letter_code
_entity_poly.pdbx_strand_id
1 'polypeptide(L)'
;MIPKRIGGNSLPSLAGNTPADRHGEPAAAPLAPTARTAGQQLAELNTPRTPRQPPAMDVLKRRRKPETRQRLHRLRKALGEISPAPSSPEQAWADIRNAMARADLAGWTLPALSDEAAIRHADGSVEIGLISHAIVFNPGGAFRILDLLSPGSPYFEMAGHGGIAFVAPR
;
A
#
# COMPACT_ATOMS: atom_id res chain seq x y z
N MET A 1 6.02 -17.56 -49.05
CA MET A 1 5.37 -16.22 -48.97
C MET A 1 5.72 -15.61 -47.64
N ILE A 2 6.51 -14.54 -47.64
CA ILE A 2 6.89 -13.70 -46.49
C ILE A 2 6.94 -12.27 -47.04
N PRO A 3 6.46 -11.26 -46.28
CA PRO A 3 7.24 -10.03 -46.24
C PRO A 3 7.59 -9.62 -44.81
N LYS A 4 8.89 -9.43 -44.67
CA LYS A 4 9.66 -8.98 -43.51
C LYS A 4 9.51 -7.45 -43.41
N ARG A 5 8.99 -6.96 -42.27
CA ARG A 5 9.00 -5.53 -41.90
C ARG A 5 10.24 -5.24 -41.07
N ILE A 6 11.13 -4.37 -41.56
CA ILE A 6 12.04 -3.57 -40.73
C ILE A 6 12.21 -2.20 -41.42
N GLY A 7 11.35 -1.25 -41.05
CA GLY A 7 11.74 0.17 -40.99
C GLY A 7 12.45 0.35 -39.64
N GLY A 8 13.62 0.95 -39.55
CA GLY A 8 13.89 2.33 -39.94
C GLY A 8 13.95 3.13 -38.64
N ASN A 9 15.15 3.28 -38.06
CA ASN A 9 15.48 4.49 -37.30
C ASN A 9 16.99 4.62 -37.10
N SER A 10 17.55 5.62 -37.77
CA SER A 10 18.89 6.14 -37.61
C SER A 10 19.02 6.89 -36.28
N LEU A 11 20.12 6.68 -35.57
CA LEU A 11 20.63 7.62 -34.55
C LEU A 11 22.15 7.72 -34.70
N PRO A 12 22.68 8.90 -35.05
CA PRO A 12 24.01 9.28 -34.58
C PRO A 12 23.88 10.46 -33.62
N SER A 13 24.66 10.44 -32.53
CA SER A 13 25.58 11.52 -32.17
C SER A 13 25.97 11.44 -30.70
N LEU A 14 27.18 10.94 -30.50
CA LEU A 14 28.00 11.11 -29.30
C LEU A 14 28.47 12.57 -29.26
N ALA A 15 27.96 13.35 -28.31
CA ALA A 15 28.47 14.68 -28.02
C ALA A 15 29.39 14.62 -26.80
N GLY A 16 30.68 14.80 -27.03
CA GLY A 16 31.62 15.18 -26.00
C GLY A 16 31.51 16.67 -25.67
N ASN A 17 31.94 17.06 -24.48
CA ASN A 17 33.09 17.95 -24.25
C ASN A 17 33.09 18.45 -22.79
N THR A 18 34.20 18.16 -22.11
CA THR A 18 34.76 18.87 -20.95
C THR A 18 35.13 20.30 -21.34
N PRO A 19 35.29 21.22 -20.36
CA PRO A 19 36.65 21.76 -20.18
C PRO A 19 37.07 22.19 -18.76
N ALA A 20 38.41 22.23 -18.60
CA ALA A 20 39.30 23.11 -17.80
C ALA A 20 39.11 23.19 -16.26
N ASP A 21 40.08 22.76 -15.44
CA ASP A 21 41.45 23.27 -15.18
C ASP A 21 41.49 24.67 -14.56
N ARG A 22 41.89 24.74 -13.28
CA ARG A 22 42.81 25.75 -12.74
C ARG A 22 43.38 25.35 -11.37
N HIS A 23 44.68 25.11 -11.39
CA HIS A 23 45.60 25.11 -10.26
C HIS A 23 45.61 26.45 -9.50
N GLY A 24 45.85 26.41 -8.17
CA GLY A 24 46.16 27.59 -7.37
C GLY A 24 46.30 27.35 -5.86
N GLU A 25 47.42 26.75 -5.43
CA GLU A 25 48.06 26.92 -4.10
C GLU A 25 49.52 27.38 -4.41
N PRO A 26 50.33 28.03 -3.52
CA PRO A 26 50.30 27.93 -2.05
C PRO A 26 50.69 29.22 -1.28
N ALA A 27 50.90 29.04 0.04
CA ALA A 27 51.86 29.71 0.94
C ALA A 27 51.33 30.72 1.98
N ALA A 28 51.29 30.30 3.26
CA ALA A 28 52.17 30.81 4.33
C ALA A 28 51.68 30.35 5.73
N ALA A 29 52.44 29.51 6.41
CA ALA A 29 52.42 29.36 7.87
C ALA A 29 53.30 30.48 8.48
N PRO A 30 53.21 30.87 9.78
CA PRO A 30 53.57 29.95 10.87
C PRO A 30 52.97 30.20 12.29
N LEU A 31 53.34 29.30 13.21
CA LEU A 31 53.41 29.40 14.68
C LEU A 31 52.17 29.01 15.52
N ALA A 32 52.19 27.76 16.00
CA ALA A 32 51.67 27.35 17.32
C ALA A 32 52.61 27.91 18.42
N PRO A 33 52.20 28.10 19.70
CA PRO A 33 51.58 27.05 20.52
C PRO A 33 50.53 27.55 21.54
N THR A 34 49.60 26.68 21.93
CA THR A 34 49.20 26.53 23.35
C THR A 34 48.21 25.39 23.46
N ALA A 35 48.61 24.35 24.19
CA ALA A 35 47.72 23.31 24.67
C ALA A 35 46.65 23.95 25.56
N ARG A 36 45.38 23.75 25.21
CA ARG A 36 44.29 23.79 26.18
C ARG A 36 43.14 22.90 25.75
N THR A 37 43.09 21.75 26.42
CA THR A 37 41.86 21.09 26.87
C THR A 37 40.94 20.55 25.78
N ALA A 38 41.15 19.27 25.47
CA ALA A 38 40.07 18.37 25.07
C ALA A 38 38.96 18.44 26.13
N GLY A 39 37.86 19.12 25.82
CA GLY A 39 36.78 19.30 26.79
C GLY A 39 35.62 20.21 26.37
N GLN A 40 35.62 20.78 25.17
CA GLN A 40 34.52 21.67 24.73
C GLN A 40 33.85 21.26 23.40
N GLN A 41 34.31 20.18 22.75
CA GLN A 41 33.68 19.65 21.53
C GLN A 41 32.77 18.44 21.82
N LEU A 42 32.02 18.48 22.92
CA LEU A 42 30.92 17.54 23.20
C LEU A 42 29.62 18.27 23.58
N ALA A 43 29.61 19.60 23.53
CA ALA A 43 28.41 20.40 23.83
C ALA A 43 27.56 20.74 22.59
N GLU A 44 28.04 20.45 21.37
CA GLU A 44 27.30 20.76 20.12
C GLU A 44 26.57 19.56 19.49
N LEU A 45 26.51 18.41 20.16
CA LEU A 45 25.69 17.27 19.71
C LEU A 45 24.32 17.19 20.42
N ASN A 46 23.99 18.16 21.29
CA ASN A 46 22.69 18.26 21.94
C ASN A 46 21.76 19.26 21.22
N THR A 47 21.66 19.14 19.89
CA THR A 47 20.38 19.50 19.27
C THR A 47 19.47 18.30 19.45
N PRO A 48 18.40 18.38 20.27
CA PRO A 48 17.36 17.38 20.20
C PRO A 48 16.89 17.36 18.75
N ARG A 49 17.15 16.26 18.03
CA ARG A 49 16.45 15.98 16.79
C ARG A 49 14.99 16.08 17.15
N THR A 50 14.34 17.16 16.75
CA THR A 50 12.89 17.19 16.62
C THR A 50 12.55 15.88 15.94
N PRO A 51 11.71 15.01 16.55
CA PRO A 51 11.22 13.86 15.84
C PRO A 51 10.69 14.43 14.53
N ARG A 52 11.24 13.98 13.40
CA ARG A 52 10.60 14.22 12.11
C ARG A 52 9.24 13.56 12.28
N GLN A 53 8.27 14.37 12.69
CA GLN A 53 6.89 13.99 12.72
C GLN A 53 6.64 13.51 11.29
N PRO A 54 6.34 12.21 11.08
CA PRO A 54 5.97 11.74 9.76
C PRO A 54 4.87 12.68 9.28
N PRO A 55 4.92 13.19 8.04
CA PRO A 55 3.97 14.18 7.56
C PRO A 55 2.56 13.70 7.88
N ALA A 56 1.98 14.39 8.85
CA ALA A 56 0.62 14.33 9.34
C ALA A 56 -0.23 13.16 8.83
N MET A 57 -0.45 12.17 9.70
CA MET A 57 -1.68 11.36 9.73
C MET A 57 -2.97 12.23 9.63
N ASP A 58 -2.87 13.56 9.80
CA ASP A 58 -3.95 14.52 9.53
C ASP A 58 -4.42 14.58 8.07
N VAL A 59 -3.63 14.13 7.07
CA VAL A 59 -4.13 14.03 5.68
C VAL A 59 -5.23 12.95 5.55
N LEU A 60 -5.28 11.99 6.49
CA LEU A 60 -6.25 10.90 6.52
C LEU A 60 -7.55 11.25 7.24
N LYS A 61 -7.67 12.44 7.86
CA LYS A 61 -8.98 13.02 8.21
C LYS A 61 -9.73 13.58 7.00
N ARG A 62 -9.34 13.16 5.79
CA ARG A 62 -10.16 13.33 4.59
C ARG A 62 -11.45 12.55 4.79
N ARG A 63 -12.50 13.25 5.26
CA ARG A 63 -13.87 12.76 5.17
C ARG A 63 -14.05 12.25 3.74
N ARG A 64 -14.26 10.93 3.60
CA ARG A 64 -14.55 10.32 2.29
C ARG A 64 -15.59 11.19 1.59
N LYS A 65 -15.37 11.46 0.29
CA LYS A 65 -16.33 12.21 -0.53
C LYS A 65 -17.72 11.60 -0.34
N PRO A 66 -18.80 12.42 -0.35
CA PRO A 66 -20.16 11.92 -0.11
C PRO A 66 -20.53 10.80 -1.09
N GLU A 67 -20.09 10.90 -2.35
CA GLU A 67 -20.25 9.86 -3.36
C GLU A 67 -19.59 8.53 -2.96
N THR A 68 -18.35 8.56 -2.45
CA THR A 68 -17.66 7.35 -1.96
C THR A 68 -18.41 6.71 -0.79
N ARG A 69 -18.97 7.52 0.12
CA ARG A 69 -19.78 7.02 1.24
C ARG A 69 -21.07 6.35 0.75
N GLN A 70 -21.73 6.93 -0.24
CA GLN A 70 -22.92 6.34 -0.85
C GLN A 70 -22.59 5.01 -1.54
N ARG A 71 -21.51 4.95 -2.33
CA ARG A 71 -21.05 3.70 -2.97
C ARG A 71 -20.75 2.61 -1.95
N LEU A 72 -20.06 2.93 -0.86
CA LEU A 72 -19.84 1.99 0.24
C LEU A 72 -21.15 1.59 0.92
N HIS A 73 -22.07 2.53 1.16
CA HIS A 73 -23.38 2.17 1.71
C HIS A 73 -24.13 1.17 0.82
N ARG A 74 -24.12 1.36 -0.51
CA ARG A 74 -24.69 0.40 -1.48
C ARG A 74 -23.98 -0.95 -1.42
N LEU A 75 -22.65 -0.97 -1.33
CA LEU A 75 -21.88 -2.21 -1.18
C LEU A 75 -22.25 -2.95 0.10
N ARG A 76 -22.31 -2.25 1.24
CA ARG A 76 -22.69 -2.86 2.53
C ARG A 76 -24.06 -3.52 2.45
N LYS A 77 -25.02 -2.86 1.79
CA LYS A 77 -26.35 -3.43 1.54
C LYS A 77 -26.26 -4.68 0.64
N ALA A 78 -25.58 -4.59 -0.49
CA ALA A 78 -25.43 -5.70 -1.44
C ALA A 78 -24.71 -6.91 -0.85
N LEU A 79 -23.77 -6.71 0.08
CA LEU A 79 -23.12 -7.77 0.84
C LEU A 79 -24.07 -8.42 1.85
N GLY A 80 -24.93 -7.63 2.50
CA GLY A 80 -25.96 -8.13 3.40
C GLY A 80 -27.06 -8.96 2.71
N GLU A 81 -27.16 -8.88 1.39
CA GLU A 81 -28.09 -9.66 0.56
C GLU A 81 -27.50 -11.01 0.11
N ILE A 82 -26.24 -11.33 0.47
CA ILE A 82 -25.65 -12.63 0.14
C ILE A 82 -26.38 -13.73 0.93
N SER A 83 -27.06 -14.61 0.21
CA SER A 83 -27.72 -15.81 0.72
C SER A 83 -27.79 -16.86 -0.39
N PRO A 84 -27.47 -18.13 -0.10
CA PRO A 84 -27.04 -18.68 1.18
C PRO A 84 -25.63 -18.21 1.60
N ALA A 85 -25.26 -18.47 2.86
CA ALA A 85 -23.91 -18.17 3.34
C ALA A 85 -22.86 -19.00 2.55
N PRO A 86 -21.75 -18.40 2.13
CA PRO A 86 -20.73 -19.06 1.31
C PRO A 86 -20.05 -20.20 2.08
N SER A 87 -19.75 -21.29 1.38
CA SER A 87 -19.11 -22.49 1.95
C SER A 87 -17.62 -22.60 1.68
N SER A 88 -17.07 -21.74 0.82
CA SER A 88 -15.65 -21.74 0.47
C SER A 88 -15.16 -20.31 0.20
N PRO A 89 -13.85 -20.05 0.26
CA PRO A 89 -13.28 -18.75 -0.08
C PRO A 89 -13.57 -18.34 -1.53
N GLU A 90 -13.58 -19.28 -2.48
CA GLU A 90 -13.91 -19.03 -3.89
C GLU A 90 -15.35 -18.57 -4.07
N GLN A 91 -16.28 -19.21 -3.35
CA GLN A 91 -17.68 -18.82 -3.36
C GLN A 91 -17.85 -17.43 -2.74
N ALA A 92 -17.25 -17.17 -1.57
CA ALA A 92 -17.27 -15.86 -0.93
C ALA A 92 -16.69 -14.77 -1.84
N TRP A 93 -15.58 -15.06 -2.53
CA TRP A 93 -14.98 -14.14 -3.50
C TRP A 93 -15.92 -13.83 -4.66
N ALA A 94 -16.57 -14.84 -5.23
CA ALA A 94 -17.54 -14.65 -6.31
C ALA A 94 -18.75 -13.84 -5.84
N ASP A 95 -19.24 -14.08 -4.62
CA ASP A 95 -20.37 -13.38 -4.03
C ASP A 95 -20.04 -11.92 -3.71
N ILE A 96 -18.83 -11.63 -3.21
CA ILE A 96 -18.36 -10.24 -3.05
C ILE A 96 -18.26 -9.56 -4.42
N ARG A 97 -17.72 -10.24 -5.44
CA ARG A 97 -17.63 -9.67 -6.80
C ARG A 97 -19.03 -9.35 -7.36
N ASN A 98 -20.00 -10.23 -7.15
CA ASN A 98 -21.39 -10.00 -7.53
C ASN A 98 -22.01 -8.84 -6.74
N ALA A 99 -21.74 -8.74 -5.42
CA ALA A 99 -22.19 -7.63 -4.60
C ALA A 99 -21.58 -6.29 -5.04
N MET A 100 -20.31 -6.29 -5.45
CA MET A 100 -19.65 -5.11 -6.02
C MET A 100 -20.30 -4.67 -7.34
N ALA A 101 -20.66 -5.62 -8.20
CA ALA A 101 -21.39 -5.33 -9.43
C ALA A 101 -22.79 -4.75 -9.14
N ARG A 102 -23.54 -5.32 -8.19
CA ARG A 102 -24.86 -4.78 -7.75
C ARG A 102 -24.75 -3.37 -7.15
N ALA A 103 -23.64 -3.06 -6.47
CA ALA A 103 -23.40 -1.77 -5.85
C ALA A 103 -22.93 -0.67 -6.82
N ASP A 104 -22.73 -1.02 -8.11
CA ASP A 104 -22.21 -0.13 -9.15
C ASP A 104 -20.87 0.50 -8.71
N LEU A 105 -19.94 -0.36 -8.29
CA LEU A 105 -18.58 0.02 -7.93
C LEU A 105 -17.66 0.05 -9.17
N ALA A 106 -18.01 0.90 -10.14
CA ALA A 106 -17.19 1.11 -11.32
C ALA A 106 -15.74 1.48 -10.92
N GLY A 107 -14.77 0.76 -11.48
CA GLY A 107 -13.34 0.96 -11.24
C GLY A 107 -12.78 0.27 -10.00
N TRP A 108 -13.59 -0.46 -9.22
CA TRP A 108 -13.07 -1.36 -8.18
C TRP A 108 -12.90 -2.76 -8.75
N THR A 109 -11.69 -3.28 -8.64
CA THR A 109 -11.37 -4.66 -9.00
C THR A 109 -11.12 -5.47 -7.75
N LEU A 110 -11.58 -6.72 -7.77
CA LEU A 110 -11.26 -7.71 -6.75
C LEU A 110 -10.19 -8.64 -7.34
N PRO A 111 -8.94 -8.59 -6.85
CA PRO A 111 -7.87 -9.51 -7.27
C PRO A 111 -8.28 -10.97 -7.08
N ALA A 112 -7.73 -11.89 -7.86
CA ALA A 112 -8.01 -13.31 -7.70
C ALA A 112 -7.44 -13.84 -6.37
N LEU A 113 -8.03 -14.90 -5.82
CA LEU A 113 -7.48 -15.57 -4.62
C LEU A 113 -6.10 -16.21 -4.87
N SER A 114 -5.77 -16.48 -6.14
CA SER A 114 -4.48 -17.01 -6.57
C SER A 114 -3.45 -15.93 -6.91
N ASP A 115 -3.79 -14.65 -6.74
CA ASP A 115 -2.88 -13.54 -7.01
C ASP A 115 -1.62 -13.66 -6.13
N GLU A 116 -0.45 -13.33 -6.67
CA GLU A 116 0.82 -13.41 -5.92
C GLU A 116 0.86 -12.44 -4.75
N ALA A 117 0.08 -11.35 -4.82
CA ALA A 117 -0.07 -10.39 -3.72
C ALA A 117 -1.01 -10.87 -2.61
N ALA A 118 -1.74 -11.98 -2.80
CA ALA A 118 -2.59 -12.54 -1.77
C ALA A 118 -1.75 -13.22 -0.68
N ILE A 119 -2.00 -12.85 0.58
CA ILE A 119 -1.31 -13.42 1.73
C ILE A 119 -2.04 -14.71 2.13
N ARG A 120 -1.29 -15.81 2.21
CA ARG A 120 -1.81 -17.11 2.65
C ARG A 120 -1.38 -17.36 4.08
N HIS A 121 -2.34 -17.57 4.95
CA HIS A 121 -2.13 -17.83 6.37
C HIS A 121 -2.06 -19.34 6.65
N ALA A 122 -1.43 -19.72 7.75
CA ALA A 122 -1.20 -21.13 8.10
C ALA A 122 -2.48 -21.92 8.39
N ASP A 123 -3.54 -21.22 8.79
CA ASP A 123 -4.88 -21.76 9.03
C ASP A 123 -5.69 -21.97 7.73
N GLY A 124 -5.10 -21.68 6.57
CA GLY A 124 -5.73 -21.76 5.26
C GLY A 124 -6.53 -20.51 4.88
N SER A 125 -6.56 -19.48 5.73
CA SER A 125 -7.18 -18.21 5.39
C SER A 125 -6.38 -17.48 4.31
N VAL A 126 -7.08 -16.73 3.45
CA VAL A 126 -6.48 -15.93 2.39
C VAL A 126 -6.84 -14.47 2.60
N GLU A 127 -5.86 -13.60 2.52
CA GLU A 127 -6.04 -12.16 2.64
C GLU A 127 -5.69 -11.46 1.32
N ILE A 128 -6.60 -10.62 0.85
CA ILE A 128 -6.43 -9.78 -0.33
C ILE A 128 -6.38 -8.33 0.12
N GLY A 129 -5.26 -7.67 -0.17
CA GLY A 129 -5.09 -6.23 0.00
C GLY A 129 -5.73 -5.44 -1.15
N LEU A 130 -6.47 -4.38 -0.81
CA LEU A 130 -6.96 -3.36 -1.72
C LEU A 130 -6.37 -2.00 -1.31
N ILE A 131 -6.55 -0.97 -2.14
CA ILE A 131 -5.98 0.38 -1.90
C ILE A 131 -6.35 0.95 -0.52
N SER A 132 -7.57 0.69 -0.05
CA SER A 132 -8.09 1.24 1.22
C SER A 132 -8.79 0.21 2.11
N HIS A 133 -8.80 -1.05 1.70
CA HIS A 133 -9.50 -2.12 2.39
C HIS A 133 -8.63 -3.38 2.34
N ALA A 134 -8.87 -4.31 3.27
CA ALA A 134 -8.37 -5.67 3.16
C ALA A 134 -9.56 -6.61 3.28
N ILE A 135 -9.52 -7.73 2.57
CA ILE A 135 -10.55 -8.77 2.66
C ILE A 135 -9.87 -10.06 3.08
N VAL A 136 -10.33 -10.63 4.18
CA VAL A 136 -9.86 -11.92 4.69
C VAL A 136 -10.96 -12.95 4.49
N PHE A 137 -10.59 -14.08 3.89
CA PHE A 137 -11.45 -15.22 3.64
C PHE A 137 -10.99 -16.40 4.48
N ASN A 138 -11.88 -16.98 5.29
CA ASN A 138 -11.63 -18.24 5.96
C ASN A 138 -11.92 -19.42 5.03
N PRO A 139 -11.32 -20.60 5.27
CA PRO A 139 -11.58 -21.81 4.49
C PRO A 139 -13.06 -22.22 4.43
N GLY A 140 -13.83 -21.94 5.50
CA GLY A 140 -15.26 -22.24 5.58
C GLY A 140 -16.18 -21.22 4.88
N GLY A 141 -15.62 -20.28 4.11
CA GLY A 141 -16.37 -19.25 3.38
C GLY A 141 -16.72 -18.00 4.18
N ALA A 142 -16.55 -18.00 5.51
CA ALA A 142 -16.67 -16.78 6.31
C ALA A 142 -15.67 -15.73 5.81
N PHE A 143 -16.06 -14.45 5.83
CA PHE A 143 -15.16 -13.38 5.39
C PHE A 143 -15.35 -12.10 6.19
N ARG A 144 -14.29 -11.31 6.24
CA ARG A 144 -14.28 -9.99 6.87
C ARG A 144 -13.61 -8.99 5.94
N ILE A 145 -14.26 -7.84 5.75
CA ILE A 145 -13.72 -6.69 5.04
C ILE A 145 -13.31 -5.65 6.09
N LEU A 146 -12.05 -5.24 6.05
CA LEU A 146 -11.46 -4.24 6.94
C LEU A 146 -11.33 -2.91 6.21
N ASP A 147 -11.59 -1.81 6.91
CA ASP A 147 -11.33 -0.45 6.42
C ASP A 147 -9.97 0.04 6.92
N LEU A 148 -8.99 0.16 6.02
CA LEU A 148 -7.63 0.55 6.37
C LEU A 148 -7.52 2.05 6.67
N LEU A 149 -8.52 2.86 6.28
CA LEU A 149 -8.56 4.30 6.54
C LEU A 149 -9.20 4.66 7.89
N SER A 150 -9.86 3.71 8.55
CA SER A 150 -10.51 3.89 9.84
C SER A 150 -10.14 2.71 10.76
N PRO A 151 -8.94 2.74 11.36
CA PRO A 151 -8.47 1.64 12.19
C PRO A 151 -9.40 1.45 13.38
N GLY A 152 -9.88 0.21 13.58
CA GLY A 152 -10.59 -0.19 14.81
C GLY A 152 -11.95 -0.86 14.63
N SER A 153 -12.51 -0.96 13.42
CA SER A 153 -13.74 -1.73 13.21
C SER A 153 -13.82 -2.38 11.82
N PRO A 154 -14.33 -3.61 11.70
CA PRO A 154 -14.56 -4.22 10.40
C PRO A 154 -15.58 -3.38 9.63
N TYR A 155 -15.30 -3.17 8.35
CA TYR A 155 -16.27 -2.60 7.43
C TYR A 155 -17.46 -3.54 7.27
N PHE A 156 -17.22 -4.84 7.09
CA PHE A 156 -18.29 -5.84 6.98
C PHE A 156 -17.76 -7.20 7.43
N GLU A 157 -18.65 -8.04 7.95
CA GLU A 157 -18.35 -9.41 8.33
C GLU A 157 -19.54 -10.30 7.97
N MET A 158 -19.24 -11.49 7.47
CA MET A 158 -20.22 -12.52 7.17
C MET A 158 -19.74 -13.87 7.69
N ALA A 159 -20.67 -14.57 8.34
CA ALA A 159 -20.49 -15.96 8.70
C ALA A 159 -20.48 -16.84 7.44
N GLY A 160 -19.72 -17.92 7.50
CA GLY A 160 -19.70 -18.94 6.46
C GLY A 160 -20.89 -19.88 6.56
N HIS A 161 -20.84 -20.92 5.74
CA HIS A 161 -21.87 -21.96 5.70
C HIS A 161 -22.11 -22.56 7.09
N GLY A 162 -23.37 -22.88 7.40
CA GLY A 162 -23.78 -23.36 8.72
C GLY A 162 -23.74 -22.31 9.83
N GLY A 163 -23.54 -21.03 9.50
CA GLY A 163 -23.47 -19.95 10.49
C GLY A 163 -22.12 -19.89 11.23
N ILE A 164 -21.08 -20.51 10.68
CA ILE A 164 -19.74 -20.50 11.27
C ILE A 164 -19.19 -19.09 11.23
N ALA A 165 -18.93 -18.52 12.41
CA ALA A 165 -18.40 -17.16 12.54
C ALA A 165 -17.02 -17.02 11.90
N PHE A 166 -16.70 -15.79 11.49
CA PHE A 166 -15.37 -15.45 11.00
C PHE A 166 -14.32 -15.61 12.12
N VAL A 167 -13.16 -16.16 11.77
CA VAL A 167 -12.00 -16.30 12.66
C VAL A 167 -10.84 -15.51 12.08
N ALA A 168 -10.25 -14.62 12.86
CA ALA A 168 -9.08 -13.88 12.41
C ALA A 168 -7.88 -14.81 12.22
N PRO A 169 -7.11 -14.65 11.11
CA PRO A 169 -5.96 -15.50 10.82
C PRO A 169 -4.86 -15.35 11.88
N ARG A 170 -4.05 -16.40 12.04
CA ARG A 170 -2.93 -16.50 12.98
C ARG A 170 -1.60 -16.56 12.27
#